data_AF-R9LYY7-F1
#
_entry.id   AF-R9LYY7-F1
#
_cell.length_a   1.000
_cell.length_b   1.000
_cell.length_c   1.000
_cell.angle_alpha   90.00
_cell.angle_beta   90.00
_cell.angle_gamma   90.00
#
_symmetry.space_group_name_H-M   'P 1'
#
loop_
_entity.id
_entity.type
_entity.pdbx_description
1 polymer ?
#
loop_
_entity_poly.entity_id
_entity_poly.type
_entity_poly.pdbx_seq_one_letter_code
_entity_poly.pdbx_strand_id
1 'polypeptide(L)'
;MDVYAGAILLESDSRFFDSEEALIDFLNCESLSEPYKEEYIQRSDTVLPDMNTIASRTLWPELIGSQAVAYAWQNMADYFAEFGRDTDILPPELAAFINSGSGSLGWKYEQLNQRINDQAENLRQAILVNEELSLERYQTALAGMTFSYKKFPLHGIPDERMKIVLELEIVPVTIENIAVIREDYPQLWNDFVLSKDADDLTKLMDTDEVQLTESELASLLEDARMEDSIAENMLFIFSKTVSLQNRKFSTPVRARIVAAHLAPDDLPFLLKSFTQEPLTVRSAFLDYTATHADSIADAAEQAQFVPVEVYAVCLNKLTEDRLLILRPYLADKNFEIVCMENKKPKFPNTPEVRAILATFEAYRWISSWKSKDGKLIAYPTRK
;
A
#
# COMPACT_ATOMS: atom_id res chain seq x y z
N MET A 1 40.40 -49.87 -2.32
CA MET A 1 40.44 -48.45 -2.72
C MET A 1 40.60 -47.54 -1.52
N ASP A 2 39.87 -47.77 -0.43
CA ASP A 2 39.95 -46.98 0.81
C ASP A 2 41.37 -46.72 1.34
N VAL A 3 42.25 -47.73 1.38
CA VAL A 3 43.65 -47.55 1.85
C VAL A 3 44.42 -46.56 0.98
N TYR A 4 44.15 -46.55 -0.33
CA TYR A 4 44.78 -45.65 -1.29
C TYR A 4 44.18 -44.24 -1.23
N ALA A 5 42.85 -44.14 -1.15
CA ALA A 5 42.15 -42.86 -0.97
C ALA A 5 42.55 -42.19 0.34
N GLY A 6 42.61 -42.96 1.44
CA GLY A 6 43.09 -42.49 2.73
C GLY A 6 44.53 -41.99 2.65
N ALA A 7 45.43 -42.68 1.95
CA ALA A 7 46.80 -42.19 1.78
C ALA A 7 46.89 -40.87 1.01
N ILE A 8 46.11 -40.70 -0.06
CA ILE A 8 46.06 -39.45 -0.84
C ILE A 8 45.49 -38.31 -0.01
N LEU A 9 44.39 -38.56 0.70
CA LEU A 9 43.74 -37.57 1.55
C LEU A 9 44.61 -37.24 2.78
N LEU A 10 45.38 -38.18 3.34
CA LEU A 10 46.29 -37.94 4.46
C LEU A 10 47.57 -37.15 4.09
N GLU A 11 48.00 -37.16 2.83
CA GLU A 11 49.25 -36.50 2.41
C GLU A 11 49.15 -34.97 2.31
N SER A 12 47.94 -34.42 2.37
CA SER A 12 47.72 -32.98 2.43
C SER A 12 46.56 -32.68 3.37
N ASP A 13 46.62 -31.62 4.16
CA ASP A 13 45.45 -31.06 4.87
C ASP A 13 44.82 -29.91 4.07
N SER A 14 45.36 -29.63 2.88
CA SER A 14 44.98 -28.49 2.04
C SER A 14 43.87 -28.85 1.05
N ARG A 15 43.16 -27.81 0.60
CA ARG A 15 42.32 -27.87 -0.58
C ARG A 15 43.17 -28.17 -1.83
N PHE A 16 42.60 -28.84 -2.82
CA PHE A 16 43.30 -29.25 -4.04
C PHE A 16 42.42 -29.07 -5.28
N PHE A 17 43.01 -29.13 -6.47
CA PHE A 17 42.32 -29.00 -7.74
C PHE A 17 42.68 -30.17 -8.65
N ASP A 18 41.69 -30.98 -9.00
CA ASP A 18 41.81 -32.13 -9.91
C ASP A 18 40.98 -31.91 -11.18
N SER A 19 41.17 -32.75 -12.20
CA SER A 19 40.31 -32.67 -13.39
C SER A 19 38.88 -33.11 -13.05
N GLU A 20 37.92 -32.62 -13.84
CA GLU A 20 36.52 -33.05 -13.75
C GLU A 20 36.40 -34.58 -13.87
N GLU A 21 37.11 -35.20 -14.82
CA GLU A 21 37.06 -36.65 -14.99
C GLU A 21 37.59 -37.39 -13.76
N ALA A 22 38.68 -36.91 -13.14
CA ALA A 22 39.26 -37.53 -11.95
C ALA A 22 38.31 -37.46 -10.75
N LEU A 23 37.65 -36.31 -10.55
CA LEU A 23 36.63 -36.14 -9.51
C LEU A 23 35.44 -37.08 -9.75
N ILE A 24 34.92 -37.15 -10.98
CA ILE A 24 33.80 -38.04 -11.34
C ILE A 24 34.16 -39.51 -11.11
N ASP A 25 35.33 -39.95 -11.60
CA ASP A 25 35.80 -41.34 -11.46
C ASP A 25 35.98 -41.73 -9.98
N PHE A 26 36.50 -40.81 -9.17
CA PHE A 26 36.68 -41.02 -7.73
C PHE A 26 35.32 -41.17 -7.01
N LEU A 27 34.39 -40.26 -7.25
CA LEU A 27 33.07 -40.26 -6.61
C LEU A 27 32.17 -41.42 -7.08
N ASN A 28 32.30 -41.85 -8.34
CA ASN A 28 31.57 -42.99 -8.89
C ASN A 28 32.23 -44.36 -8.60
N CYS A 29 33.39 -44.39 -7.92
CA CYS A 29 34.03 -45.65 -7.57
C CYS A 29 33.17 -46.46 -6.58
N GLU A 30 32.59 -47.57 -7.03
CA GLU A 30 31.71 -48.43 -6.21
C GLU A 30 32.43 -49.05 -5.00
N SER A 31 33.74 -49.31 -5.13
CA SER A 31 34.55 -49.94 -4.08
C SER A 31 35.11 -48.97 -3.03
N LEU A 32 34.81 -47.67 -3.17
CA LEU A 32 35.25 -46.61 -2.25
C LEU A 32 34.11 -46.26 -1.30
N SER A 33 34.38 -46.22 0.00
CA SER A 33 33.37 -45.86 1.01
C SER A 33 32.99 -44.37 0.95
N GLU A 34 31.72 -44.05 1.25
CA GLU A 34 31.18 -42.68 1.22
C GLU A 34 31.99 -41.62 2.01
N PRO A 35 32.52 -41.88 3.22
CA PRO A 35 33.25 -40.85 3.97
C PRO A 35 34.45 -40.26 3.23
N TYR A 36 35.16 -41.08 2.43
CA TYR A 36 36.27 -40.58 1.61
C TYR A 36 35.78 -39.75 0.42
N LYS A 37 34.59 -40.04 -0.09
CA LYS A 37 33.97 -39.27 -1.18
C LYS A 37 33.52 -37.91 -0.67
N GLU A 38 32.89 -37.87 0.50
CA GLU A 38 32.52 -36.63 1.19
C GLU A 38 33.74 -35.78 1.51
N GLU A 39 34.79 -36.36 2.10
CA GLU A 39 36.04 -35.64 2.37
C GLU A 39 36.67 -35.09 1.08
N TYR A 40 36.65 -35.87 0.00
CA TYR A 40 37.16 -35.43 -1.30
C TYR A 40 36.35 -34.25 -1.87
N ILE A 41 35.02 -34.26 -1.75
CA ILE A 41 34.15 -33.14 -2.15
C ILE A 41 34.48 -31.88 -1.35
N GLN A 42 34.59 -31.99 -0.02
CA GLN A 42 34.84 -30.85 0.87
C GLN A 42 36.18 -30.17 0.59
N ARG A 43 37.16 -30.92 0.09
CA ARG A 43 38.54 -30.48 -0.11
C ARG A 43 38.87 -30.14 -1.55
N SER A 44 38.10 -30.59 -2.52
CA SER A 44 38.30 -30.25 -3.92
C SER A 44 37.80 -28.83 -4.22
N ASP A 45 38.57 -28.09 -5.01
CA ASP A 45 38.21 -26.81 -5.63
C ASP A 45 37.62 -27.00 -7.05
N THR A 46 37.52 -28.24 -7.52
CA THR A 46 36.95 -28.57 -8.82
C THR A 46 35.44 -28.47 -8.77
N VAL A 47 34.86 -27.67 -9.68
CA VAL A 47 33.41 -27.45 -9.77
C VAL A 47 32.84 -28.26 -10.93
N LEU A 48 31.93 -29.20 -10.63
CA LEU A 48 31.26 -30.03 -11.63
C LEU A 48 30.18 -29.23 -12.37
N PRO A 49 30.16 -29.22 -13.71
CA PRO A 49 29.10 -28.57 -14.48
C PRO A 49 27.72 -29.17 -14.24
N ASP A 50 27.62 -30.49 -14.15
CA ASP A 50 26.37 -31.25 -14.01
C ASP A 50 26.48 -32.29 -12.89
N MET A 51 25.65 -32.13 -11.86
CA MET A 51 25.59 -33.02 -10.71
C MET A 51 25.11 -34.44 -11.06
N ASN A 52 24.40 -34.60 -12.19
CA ASN A 52 23.92 -35.91 -12.65
C ASN A 52 25.05 -36.85 -13.08
N THR A 53 26.26 -36.33 -13.29
CA THR A 53 27.46 -37.15 -13.52
C THR A 53 27.80 -38.04 -12.32
N ILE A 54 27.33 -37.69 -11.11
CA ILE A 54 27.54 -38.48 -9.89
C ILE A 54 26.35 -39.42 -9.66
N ALA A 55 26.64 -40.72 -9.71
CA ALA A 55 25.66 -41.80 -9.62
C ALA A 55 25.03 -41.90 -8.22
N SER A 56 25.80 -41.68 -7.16
CA SER A 56 25.31 -41.77 -5.78
C SER A 56 24.56 -40.51 -5.38
N ARG A 57 23.23 -40.59 -5.31
CA ARG A 57 22.38 -39.46 -4.89
C ARG A 57 22.65 -39.03 -3.44
N THR A 58 23.09 -39.94 -2.58
CA THR A 58 23.48 -39.65 -1.18
C THR A 58 24.57 -38.58 -1.05
N LEU A 59 25.40 -38.38 -2.08
CA LEU A 59 26.48 -37.38 -2.09
C LEU A 59 26.01 -35.98 -2.53
N TRP A 60 24.81 -35.86 -3.09
CA TRP A 60 24.30 -34.60 -3.64
C TRP A 60 24.16 -33.48 -2.60
N PRO A 61 23.72 -33.73 -1.36
CA PRO A 61 23.69 -32.69 -0.33
C PRO A 61 25.08 -32.10 -0.06
N GLU A 62 26.11 -32.96 -0.04
CA GLU A 62 27.50 -32.52 0.14
C GLU A 62 28.01 -31.75 -1.09
N LEU A 63 27.67 -32.17 -2.31
CA LEU A 63 28.01 -31.44 -3.54
C LEU A 63 27.43 -30.03 -3.56
N ILE A 64 26.17 -29.87 -3.16
CA ILE A 64 25.49 -28.57 -3.07
C ILE A 64 26.04 -27.74 -1.91
N GLY A 65 26.16 -28.34 -0.72
CA GLY A 65 26.62 -27.68 0.50
C GLY A 65 28.05 -27.14 0.40
N SER A 66 28.95 -27.92 -0.23
CA SER A 66 30.34 -27.52 -0.48
C SER A 66 30.53 -26.71 -1.78
N GLN A 67 29.44 -26.39 -2.50
CA GLN A 67 29.48 -25.68 -3.79
C GLN A 67 30.39 -26.36 -4.84
N ALA A 68 30.49 -27.68 -4.78
CA ALA A 68 31.29 -28.49 -5.70
C ALA A 68 30.59 -28.73 -7.05
N VAL A 69 29.41 -28.16 -7.24
CA VAL A 69 28.67 -28.13 -8.50
C VAL A 69 28.43 -26.70 -8.96
N ALA A 70 28.38 -26.50 -10.27
CA ALA A 70 28.20 -25.19 -10.86
C ALA A 70 26.89 -24.56 -10.38
N TYR A 71 26.94 -23.25 -10.13
CA TYR A 71 25.79 -22.42 -9.81
C TYR A 71 24.89 -22.25 -11.03
N ALA A 72 24.18 -23.32 -11.38
CA ALA A 72 23.35 -23.44 -12.56
C ALA A 72 21.96 -23.94 -12.15
N TRP A 73 20.91 -23.36 -12.76
CA TRP A 73 19.54 -23.72 -12.41
C TRP A 73 19.20 -25.19 -12.66
N GLN A 74 19.90 -25.85 -13.59
CA GLN A 74 19.74 -27.28 -13.86
C GLN A 74 20.09 -28.11 -12.62
N ASN A 75 21.24 -27.82 -12.00
CA ASN A 75 21.68 -28.51 -10.78
C ASN A 75 20.71 -28.25 -9.61
N MET A 76 20.21 -27.02 -9.48
CA MET A 76 19.20 -26.67 -8.46
C MET A 76 17.88 -27.40 -8.68
N ALA A 77 17.41 -27.45 -9.93
CA ALA A 77 16.16 -28.12 -10.29
C ALA A 77 16.26 -29.63 -10.04
N ASP A 78 17.35 -30.27 -10.46
CA ASP A 78 17.55 -31.70 -10.25
C ASP A 78 17.69 -32.04 -8.77
N TYR A 79 18.43 -31.22 -8.01
CA TYR A 79 18.53 -31.40 -6.56
C TYR A 79 17.15 -31.34 -5.89
N PHE A 80 16.35 -30.32 -6.21
CA PHE A 80 15.00 -30.23 -5.69
C PHE A 80 14.14 -31.42 -6.13
N ALA A 81 14.25 -31.85 -7.39
CA ALA A 81 13.51 -32.99 -7.89
C ALA A 81 13.91 -34.31 -7.22
N GLU A 82 15.06 -34.41 -6.55
CA GLU A 82 15.46 -35.60 -5.79
C GLU A 82 15.08 -35.48 -4.31
N PHE A 83 15.36 -34.33 -3.68
CA PHE A 83 15.25 -34.14 -2.23
C PHE A 83 14.02 -33.35 -1.76
N GLY A 84 13.28 -32.73 -2.67
CA GLY A 84 12.07 -31.94 -2.40
C GLY A 84 10.75 -32.65 -2.70
N ARG A 85 10.78 -33.91 -3.20
CA ARG A 85 9.56 -34.60 -3.69
C ARG A 85 8.45 -34.75 -2.66
N ASP A 86 8.82 -34.95 -1.40
CA ASP A 86 7.90 -35.34 -0.33
C ASP A 86 7.63 -34.20 0.68
N THR A 87 8.10 -32.99 0.38
CA THR A 87 7.99 -31.85 1.29
C THR A 87 7.63 -30.57 0.54
N ASP A 88 6.73 -29.78 1.10
CA ASP A 88 6.47 -28.41 0.66
C ASP A 88 7.55 -27.42 1.15
N ILE A 89 8.74 -27.92 1.47
CA ILE A 89 9.84 -27.20 2.11
C ILE A 89 11.03 -27.21 1.17
N LEU A 90 11.65 -26.04 0.98
CA LEU A 90 12.90 -25.93 0.25
C LEU A 90 14.03 -26.52 1.11
N PRO A 91 14.76 -27.55 0.63
CA PRO A 91 15.86 -28.13 1.39
C PRO A 91 16.87 -27.06 1.84
N PRO A 92 17.37 -27.12 3.09
CA PRO A 92 18.22 -26.06 3.64
C PRO A 92 19.53 -25.90 2.87
N GLU A 93 20.13 -26.99 2.38
CA GLU A 93 21.35 -26.94 1.56
C GLU A 93 21.07 -26.23 0.23
N LEU A 94 19.90 -26.46 -0.37
CA LEU A 94 19.49 -25.78 -1.59
C LEU A 94 19.20 -24.29 -1.34
N ALA A 95 18.57 -23.94 -0.22
CA ALA A 95 18.35 -22.55 0.16
C ALA A 95 19.69 -21.81 0.36
N ALA A 96 20.63 -22.44 1.07
CA ALA A 96 21.98 -21.91 1.27
C ALA A 96 22.73 -21.77 -0.06
N PHE A 97 22.62 -22.76 -0.95
CA PHE A 97 23.19 -22.71 -2.28
C PHE A 97 22.60 -21.54 -3.06
N ILE A 98 21.28 -21.42 -3.18
CA ILE A 98 20.62 -20.28 -3.86
C ILE A 98 21.08 -18.93 -3.27
N ASN A 99 21.27 -18.85 -1.94
CA ASN A 99 21.77 -17.65 -1.26
C ASN A 99 23.25 -17.33 -1.53
N SER A 100 24.07 -18.31 -1.93
CA SER A 100 25.49 -18.10 -2.20
C SER A 100 25.78 -17.34 -3.51
N GLY A 101 24.82 -17.34 -4.44
CA GLY A 101 24.97 -16.67 -5.73
C GLY A 101 24.38 -15.27 -5.78
N SER A 102 24.54 -14.61 -6.93
CA SER A 102 24.01 -13.27 -7.19
C SER A 102 23.47 -13.20 -8.62
N GLY A 103 22.64 -12.17 -8.90
CA GLY A 103 22.06 -11.97 -10.22
C GLY A 103 21.00 -13.02 -10.57
N SER A 104 20.67 -13.15 -11.86
CA SER A 104 19.61 -14.05 -12.32
C SER A 104 19.93 -15.51 -12.06
N LEU A 105 18.94 -16.27 -11.59
CA LEU A 105 19.03 -17.74 -11.49
C LEU A 105 18.99 -18.41 -12.86
N GLY A 106 18.44 -17.74 -13.88
CA GLY A 106 18.36 -18.28 -15.23
C GLY A 106 17.30 -19.36 -15.44
N TRP A 107 16.60 -19.81 -14.38
CA TRP A 107 15.42 -20.65 -14.56
C TRP A 107 14.20 -19.85 -15.01
N LYS A 108 13.33 -20.54 -15.77
CA LYS A 108 11.97 -20.12 -16.07
C LYS A 108 11.01 -21.24 -15.73
N TYR A 109 9.79 -20.92 -15.33
CA TYR A 109 8.80 -21.96 -14.99
C TYR A 109 8.63 -23.00 -16.10
N GLU A 110 8.57 -22.60 -17.38
CA GLU A 110 8.40 -23.55 -18.48
C GLU A 110 9.60 -24.50 -18.62
N GLN A 111 10.82 -24.01 -18.36
CA GLN A 111 12.04 -24.81 -18.42
C GLN A 111 12.14 -25.77 -17.23
N LEU A 112 11.75 -25.30 -16.04
CA LEU A 112 11.64 -26.13 -14.84
C LEU A 112 10.60 -27.23 -15.07
N ASN A 113 9.40 -26.88 -15.53
CA ASN A 113 8.34 -27.85 -15.79
C ASN A 113 8.73 -28.87 -16.87
N GLN A 114 9.50 -28.48 -17.88
CA GLN A 114 10.04 -29.43 -18.86
C GLN A 114 11.10 -30.38 -18.28
N ARG A 115 11.90 -29.92 -17.30
CA ARG A 115 13.01 -30.69 -16.71
C ARG A 115 12.54 -31.61 -15.58
N ILE A 116 11.73 -31.08 -14.66
CA ILE A 116 11.36 -31.73 -13.40
C ILE A 116 9.84 -32.00 -13.28
N ASN A 117 9.07 -31.77 -14.36
CA ASN A 117 7.63 -32.01 -14.44
C ASN A 117 6.88 -31.35 -13.27
N ASP A 118 5.97 -32.08 -12.63
CA ASP A 118 5.11 -31.63 -11.52
C ASP A 118 5.91 -31.07 -10.33
N GLN A 119 7.21 -31.38 -10.20
CA GLN A 119 8.07 -30.82 -9.15
C GLN A 119 8.37 -29.33 -9.34
N ALA A 120 8.15 -28.76 -10.54
CA ALA A 120 8.31 -27.32 -10.75
C ALA A 120 7.30 -26.50 -9.94
N GLU A 121 6.07 -27.01 -9.82
CA GLU A 121 5.03 -26.39 -8.99
C GLU A 121 5.36 -26.53 -7.50
N ASN A 122 5.82 -27.71 -7.08
CA ASN A 122 6.27 -27.95 -5.69
C ASN A 122 7.45 -27.03 -5.33
N LEU A 123 8.42 -26.84 -6.24
CA LEU A 123 9.54 -25.92 -6.05
C LEU A 123 9.05 -24.49 -5.83
N ARG A 124 8.10 -24.04 -6.64
CA ARG A 124 7.52 -22.70 -6.53
C ARG A 124 6.79 -22.52 -5.19
N GLN A 125 6.01 -23.51 -4.75
CA GLN A 125 5.34 -23.47 -3.44
C GLN A 125 6.35 -23.48 -2.28
N ALA A 126 7.36 -24.34 -2.37
CA ALA A 126 8.45 -24.41 -1.40
C ALA A 126 9.21 -23.08 -1.30
N ILE A 127 9.43 -22.37 -2.41
CA ILE A 127 10.02 -21.03 -2.41
C ILE A 127 9.07 -20.01 -1.78
N LEU A 128 7.78 -20.01 -2.12
CA LEU A 128 6.79 -19.06 -1.58
C LEU A 128 6.71 -19.08 -0.04
N VAL A 129 6.84 -20.26 0.57
CA VAL A 129 6.80 -20.41 2.04
C VAL A 129 8.18 -20.36 2.70
N ASN A 130 9.26 -20.17 1.93
CA ASN A 130 10.61 -20.23 2.49
C ASN A 130 11.03 -18.93 3.18
N GLU A 131 11.53 -19.08 4.41
CA GLU A 131 12.04 -17.97 5.23
C GLU A 131 13.57 -17.86 5.28
N GLU A 132 14.29 -18.87 4.76
CA GLU A 132 15.76 -18.94 4.78
C GLU A 132 16.41 -18.17 3.61
N LEU A 133 15.71 -18.05 2.49
CA LEU A 133 16.13 -17.23 1.36
C LEU A 133 16.15 -15.77 1.80
N SER A 134 17.26 -15.09 1.51
CA SER A 134 17.32 -13.64 1.62
C SER A 134 16.29 -13.01 0.69
N LEU A 135 15.78 -11.82 1.03
CA LEU A 135 14.71 -11.16 0.26
C LEU A 135 15.07 -10.99 -1.23
N GLU A 136 16.32 -10.63 -1.54
CA GLU A 136 16.81 -10.51 -2.91
C GLU A 136 16.68 -11.84 -3.68
N ARG A 137 17.07 -12.94 -3.05
CA ARG A 137 17.07 -14.27 -3.67
C ARG A 137 15.67 -14.84 -3.76
N TYR A 138 14.82 -14.60 -2.76
CA TYR A 138 13.40 -14.91 -2.79
C TYR A 138 12.70 -14.22 -3.97
N GLN A 139 12.92 -12.90 -4.14
CA GLN A 139 12.38 -12.14 -5.28
C GLN A 139 12.91 -12.68 -6.62
N THR A 140 14.21 -12.91 -6.73
CA THR A 140 14.83 -13.42 -7.97
C THR A 140 14.30 -14.80 -8.35
N ALA A 141 14.11 -15.67 -7.36
CA ALA A 141 13.56 -17.01 -7.56
C ALA A 141 12.14 -16.96 -8.10
N LEU A 142 11.26 -16.19 -7.44
CA LEU A 142 9.86 -16.06 -7.84
C LEU A 142 9.67 -15.33 -9.17
N ALA A 143 10.51 -14.32 -9.49
CA ALA A 143 10.43 -13.61 -10.76
C ALA A 143 10.69 -14.51 -11.98
N GLY A 144 11.44 -15.60 -11.83
CA GLY A 144 11.61 -16.62 -12.85
C GLY A 144 10.41 -17.57 -12.98
N MET A 145 9.48 -17.54 -12.02
CA MET A 145 8.36 -18.48 -11.90
C MET A 145 7.01 -17.77 -11.73
N THR A 146 6.88 -16.55 -12.25
CA THR A 146 5.68 -15.73 -12.04
C THR A 146 4.43 -16.42 -12.60
N PHE A 147 3.40 -16.54 -11.75
CA PHE A 147 2.08 -17.06 -12.06
C PHE A 147 1.07 -16.32 -11.20
N SER A 148 -0.12 -16.05 -11.73
CA SER A 148 -1.15 -15.30 -11.00
C SER A 148 -2.22 -16.23 -10.45
N TYR A 149 -2.38 -16.23 -9.13
CA TYR A 149 -3.46 -16.96 -8.47
C TYR A 149 -4.79 -16.24 -8.57
N LYS A 150 -5.85 -16.95 -8.96
CA LYS A 150 -7.21 -16.42 -8.83
C LYS A 150 -7.59 -16.24 -7.36
N LYS A 151 -7.30 -17.25 -6.54
CA LYS A 151 -7.42 -17.26 -5.08
C LYS A 151 -6.09 -17.75 -4.51
N PHE A 152 -5.40 -16.89 -3.77
CA PHE A 152 -4.12 -17.23 -3.16
C PHE A 152 -4.32 -18.27 -2.05
N PRO A 153 -3.61 -19.42 -2.09
CA PRO A 153 -3.87 -20.54 -1.18
C PRO A 153 -3.00 -20.55 0.08
N LEU A 154 -2.00 -19.66 0.18
CA LEU A 154 -0.99 -19.68 1.24
C LEU A 154 -1.26 -18.57 2.27
N HIS A 155 -1.04 -18.91 3.54
CA HIS A 155 -1.26 -18.04 4.69
C HIS A 155 0.01 -17.98 5.55
N GLY A 156 0.17 -16.90 6.33
CA GLY A 156 1.30 -16.74 7.26
C GLY A 156 2.63 -16.39 6.61
N ILE A 157 2.65 -15.93 5.35
CA ILE A 157 3.87 -15.43 4.71
C ILE A 157 4.28 -14.12 5.40
N PRO A 158 5.52 -13.94 5.86
CA PRO A 158 5.96 -12.70 6.49
C PRO A 158 5.75 -11.47 5.59
N ASP A 159 5.36 -10.33 6.17
CA ASP A 159 4.98 -9.11 5.44
C ASP A 159 6.00 -8.69 4.37
N GLU A 160 7.30 -8.69 4.68
CA GLU A 160 8.36 -8.31 3.74
C GLU A 160 8.40 -9.22 2.51
N ARG A 161 8.08 -10.50 2.67
CA ARG A 161 8.00 -11.48 1.57
C ARG A 161 6.68 -11.38 0.83
N MET A 162 5.58 -11.18 1.55
CA MET A 162 4.27 -11.01 0.93
C MET A 162 4.26 -9.77 0.04
N LYS A 163 4.92 -8.67 0.42
CA LYS A 163 5.12 -7.51 -0.46
C LYS A 163 5.77 -7.88 -1.80
N ILE A 164 6.82 -8.70 -1.78
CA ILE A 164 7.45 -9.21 -3.01
C ILE A 164 6.46 -10.03 -3.85
N VAL A 165 5.64 -10.88 -3.20
CA VAL A 165 4.60 -11.66 -3.89
C VAL A 165 3.57 -10.75 -4.57
N LEU A 166 3.19 -9.65 -3.92
CA LEU A 166 2.27 -8.63 -4.46
C LEU A 166 2.92 -7.88 -5.63
N GLU A 167 4.16 -7.42 -5.49
CA GLU A 167 4.93 -6.71 -6.53
C GLU A 167 5.15 -7.57 -7.79
N LEU A 168 5.30 -8.88 -7.62
CA LEU A 168 5.44 -9.83 -8.73
C LEU A 168 4.09 -10.21 -9.37
N GLU A 169 2.97 -9.60 -8.97
CA GLU A 169 1.61 -9.90 -9.47
C GLU A 169 1.20 -11.38 -9.32
N ILE A 170 1.80 -12.09 -8.35
CA ILE A 170 1.43 -13.48 -8.04
C ILE A 170 0.05 -13.54 -7.40
N VAL A 171 -0.33 -12.48 -6.69
CA VAL A 171 -1.65 -12.28 -6.10
C VAL A 171 -2.27 -11.03 -6.73
N PRO A 172 -2.87 -11.15 -7.93
CA PRO A 172 -3.51 -10.02 -8.60
C PRO A 172 -4.78 -9.58 -7.86
N VAL A 173 -5.24 -8.36 -8.13
CA VAL A 173 -6.49 -7.82 -7.57
C VAL A 173 -7.70 -8.53 -8.17
N THR A 174 -8.21 -9.54 -7.46
CA THR A 174 -9.44 -10.29 -7.77
C THR A 174 -10.37 -10.29 -6.56
N ILE A 175 -11.64 -10.62 -6.76
CA ILE A 175 -12.61 -10.75 -5.65
C ILE A 175 -12.11 -11.75 -4.61
N GLU A 176 -11.62 -12.91 -5.04
CA GLU A 176 -11.13 -13.93 -4.12
C GLU A 176 -9.84 -13.52 -3.39
N ASN A 177 -8.92 -12.83 -4.06
CA ASN A 177 -7.69 -12.34 -3.40
C ASN A 177 -7.95 -11.15 -2.48
N ILE A 178 -8.92 -10.29 -2.78
CA ILE A 178 -9.37 -9.22 -1.87
C ILE A 178 -9.83 -9.84 -0.54
N ALA A 179 -10.56 -10.96 -0.57
CA ALA A 179 -10.98 -11.66 0.65
C ALA A 179 -9.77 -12.18 1.45
N VAL A 180 -8.77 -12.77 0.77
CA VAL A 180 -7.54 -13.25 1.42
C VAL A 180 -6.77 -12.10 2.06
N ILE A 181 -6.56 -10.99 1.36
CA ILE A 181 -5.81 -9.84 1.90
C ILE A 181 -6.53 -9.21 3.09
N ARG A 182 -7.86 -9.10 3.05
CA ARG A 182 -8.64 -8.59 4.20
C ARG A 182 -8.53 -9.47 5.43
N GLU A 183 -8.49 -10.79 5.25
CA GLU A 183 -8.46 -11.76 6.35
C GLU A 183 -7.06 -11.91 6.94
N ASP A 184 -6.04 -12.09 6.09
CA ASP A 184 -4.71 -12.52 6.51
C ASP A 184 -3.65 -11.41 6.49
N TYR A 185 -3.83 -10.39 5.63
CA TYR A 185 -2.84 -9.34 5.39
C TYR A 185 -3.44 -7.92 5.33
N PRO A 186 -4.34 -7.51 6.25
CA PRO A 186 -5.01 -6.21 6.17
C PRO A 186 -4.04 -5.02 6.18
N GLN A 187 -2.88 -5.19 6.82
CA GLN A 187 -1.78 -4.22 6.84
C GLN A 187 -1.13 -3.99 5.47
N LEU A 188 -1.27 -4.93 4.54
CA LEU A 188 -0.76 -4.85 3.17
C LEU A 188 -1.81 -4.41 2.15
N TRP A 189 -3.00 -3.98 2.60
CA TRP A 189 -4.09 -3.55 1.73
C TRP A 189 -3.64 -2.57 0.64
N ASN A 190 -2.94 -1.51 1.04
CA ASN A 190 -2.44 -0.51 0.09
C ASN A 190 -1.40 -1.11 -0.88
N ASP A 191 -0.48 -1.95 -0.39
CA ASP A 191 0.55 -2.59 -1.23
C ASP A 191 -0.08 -3.53 -2.26
N PHE A 192 -1.15 -4.23 -1.90
CA PHE A 192 -1.89 -5.11 -2.80
C PHE A 192 -2.62 -4.33 -3.89
N VAL A 193 -3.38 -3.31 -3.50
CA VAL A 193 -4.19 -2.51 -4.43
C VAL A 193 -3.33 -1.68 -5.37
N LEU A 194 -2.23 -1.09 -4.87
CA LEU A 194 -1.37 -0.18 -5.61
C LEU A 194 -0.23 -0.89 -6.36
N SER A 195 -0.16 -2.23 -6.32
CA SER A 195 0.83 -3.01 -7.06
C SER A 195 0.79 -2.73 -8.57
N LYS A 196 -0.41 -2.45 -9.09
CA LYS A 196 -0.68 -2.06 -10.47
C LYS A 196 -1.77 -0.99 -10.47
N ASP A 197 -1.38 0.23 -10.06
CA ASP A 197 -2.14 1.50 -10.17
C ASP A 197 -3.59 1.55 -9.65
N ALA A 198 -4.10 0.51 -9.00
CA ALA A 198 -5.47 0.38 -8.51
C ALA A 198 -6.57 0.34 -9.59
N ASP A 199 -6.23 0.24 -10.88
CA ASP A 199 -7.21 0.12 -11.97
C ASP A 199 -8.13 -1.09 -11.78
N ASP A 200 -7.57 -2.22 -11.40
CA ASP A 200 -8.33 -3.47 -11.27
C ASP A 200 -9.32 -3.42 -10.10
N LEU A 201 -8.95 -2.80 -8.97
CA LEU A 201 -9.90 -2.55 -7.89
C LEU A 201 -11.01 -1.60 -8.34
N THR A 202 -10.65 -0.54 -9.06
CA THR A 202 -11.61 0.47 -9.52
C THR A 202 -12.66 -0.14 -10.45
N LYS A 203 -12.26 -1.06 -11.35
CA LYS A 203 -13.20 -1.81 -12.21
C LYS A 203 -14.16 -2.67 -11.38
N LEU A 204 -13.66 -3.36 -10.35
CA LEU A 204 -14.50 -4.19 -9.46
C LEU A 204 -15.46 -3.34 -8.60
N MET A 205 -15.08 -2.11 -8.27
CA MET A 205 -15.97 -1.16 -7.61
C MET A 205 -17.06 -0.66 -8.55
N ASP A 206 -16.71 -0.33 -9.80
CA ASP A 206 -17.66 0.17 -10.81
C ASP A 206 -18.73 -0.87 -11.18
N THR A 207 -18.39 -2.16 -11.13
CA THR A 207 -19.33 -3.28 -11.33
C THR A 207 -20.12 -3.68 -10.08
N ASP A 208 -19.94 -2.99 -8.95
CA ASP A 208 -20.53 -3.32 -7.64
C ASP A 208 -20.15 -4.73 -7.11
N GLU A 209 -19.09 -5.33 -7.64
CA GLU A 209 -18.59 -6.64 -7.19
C GLU A 209 -17.79 -6.50 -5.88
N VAL A 210 -17.19 -5.33 -5.65
CA VAL A 210 -16.42 -5.02 -4.44
C VAL A 210 -16.86 -3.69 -3.86
N GLN A 211 -17.24 -3.72 -2.59
CA GLN A 211 -17.51 -2.53 -1.80
C GLN A 211 -16.40 -2.29 -0.79
N LEU A 212 -15.90 -1.05 -0.75
CA LEU A 212 -14.93 -0.63 0.24
C LEU A 212 -15.60 -0.17 1.53
N THR A 213 -14.90 -0.37 2.64
CA THR A 213 -15.14 0.37 3.86
C THR A 213 -14.57 1.79 3.72
N GLU A 214 -15.05 2.72 4.54
CA GLU A 214 -14.49 4.08 4.58
C GLU A 214 -13.00 4.05 4.93
N SER A 215 -12.60 3.19 5.87
CA SER A 215 -11.20 3.07 6.30
C SER A 215 -10.28 2.54 5.19
N GLU A 216 -10.74 1.58 4.40
CA GLU A 216 -9.97 1.05 3.25
C GLU A 216 -9.76 2.14 2.19
N LEU A 217 -10.83 2.85 1.82
CA LEU A 217 -10.75 3.94 0.87
C LEU A 217 -9.85 5.07 1.42
N ALA A 218 -10.07 5.51 2.66
CA ALA A 218 -9.27 6.56 3.28
C ALA A 218 -7.78 6.18 3.33
N SER A 219 -7.45 4.94 3.68
CA SER A 219 -6.07 4.45 3.67
C SER A 219 -5.42 4.55 2.29
N LEU A 220 -6.17 4.22 1.23
CA LEU A 220 -5.71 4.34 -0.15
C LEU A 220 -5.52 5.82 -0.57
N LEU A 221 -6.48 6.68 -0.23
CA LEU A 221 -6.45 8.12 -0.55
C LEU A 221 -5.33 8.89 0.18
N GLU A 222 -4.77 8.34 1.26
CA GLU A 222 -3.62 8.90 1.98
C GLU A 222 -2.27 8.38 1.48
N ASP A 223 -2.25 7.31 0.68
CA ASP A 223 -1.02 6.71 0.18
C ASP A 223 -0.35 7.62 -0.86
N ALA A 224 0.94 7.89 -0.69
CA ALA A 224 1.67 8.79 -1.58
C ALA A 224 1.81 8.26 -3.02
N ARG A 225 1.60 6.96 -3.23
CA ARG A 225 1.58 6.34 -4.57
C ARG A 225 0.25 6.52 -5.29
N MET A 226 -0.81 6.91 -4.57
CA MET A 226 -2.13 7.13 -5.16
C MET A 226 -2.14 8.41 -5.99
N GLU A 227 -2.43 8.30 -7.28
CA GLU A 227 -2.63 9.45 -8.14
C GLU A 227 -3.97 10.13 -7.87
N ASP A 228 -4.00 11.46 -7.87
CA ASP A 228 -5.22 12.24 -7.61
C ASP A 228 -6.36 11.90 -8.58
N SER A 229 -6.06 11.60 -9.85
CA SER A 229 -7.04 11.19 -10.87
C SER A 229 -7.73 9.88 -10.52
N ILE A 230 -6.98 8.90 -10.04
CA ILE A 230 -7.48 7.58 -9.64
C ILE A 230 -8.27 7.69 -8.34
N ALA A 231 -7.74 8.45 -7.38
CA ALA A 231 -8.43 8.80 -6.13
C ALA A 231 -9.79 9.45 -6.36
N GLU A 232 -9.87 10.44 -7.26
CA GLU A 232 -11.13 11.10 -7.62
C GLU A 232 -12.12 10.15 -8.29
N ASN A 233 -11.65 9.23 -9.12
CA ASN A 233 -12.49 8.21 -9.76
C ASN A 233 -13.06 7.23 -8.71
N MET A 234 -12.24 6.75 -7.79
CA MET A 234 -12.71 5.91 -6.67
C MET A 234 -13.75 6.63 -5.82
N LEU A 235 -13.54 7.91 -5.52
CA LEU A 235 -14.52 8.73 -4.81
C LEU A 235 -15.82 8.88 -5.60
N PHE A 236 -15.77 9.03 -6.93
CA PHE A 236 -16.97 9.12 -7.76
C PHE A 236 -17.84 7.85 -7.66
N ILE A 237 -17.23 6.68 -7.57
CA ILE A 237 -17.92 5.39 -7.44
C ILE A 237 -18.38 5.16 -5.99
N PHE A 238 -17.59 5.61 -5.02
CA PHE A 238 -17.85 5.38 -3.59
C PHE A 238 -19.09 6.14 -3.10
N SER A 239 -20.04 5.43 -2.49
CA SER A 239 -21.34 6.03 -2.13
C SER A 239 -21.45 6.54 -0.69
N LYS A 240 -20.47 6.24 0.17
CA LYS A 240 -20.51 6.61 1.60
C LYS A 240 -19.77 7.91 1.87
N THR A 241 -19.89 8.41 3.09
CA THR A 241 -19.11 9.55 3.57
C THR A 241 -17.68 9.14 3.91
N VAL A 242 -16.77 10.11 3.90
CA VAL A 242 -15.35 9.99 4.22
C VAL A 242 -15.00 11.08 5.23
N SER A 243 -14.30 10.72 6.31
CA SER A 243 -13.91 11.71 7.31
C SER A 243 -12.61 12.42 6.91
N LEU A 244 -12.57 13.73 7.09
CA LEU A 244 -11.40 14.60 6.89
C LEU A 244 -10.51 14.70 8.14
N GLN A 245 -10.99 14.25 9.30
CA GLN A 245 -10.29 14.44 10.58
C GLN A 245 -9.07 13.54 10.71
N ASN A 246 -7.94 14.13 11.08
CA ASN A 246 -6.65 13.43 11.25
C ASN A 246 -6.15 12.69 10.00
N ARG A 247 -6.60 13.11 8.80
CA ARG A 247 -6.21 12.53 7.50
C ARG A 247 -5.32 13.47 6.70
N LYS A 248 -4.40 12.91 5.93
CA LYS A 248 -3.42 13.64 5.09
C LYS A 248 -3.73 13.59 3.59
N PHE A 249 -5.00 13.71 3.22
CA PHE A 249 -5.41 13.76 1.81
C PHE A 249 -4.79 14.95 1.05
N SER A 250 -4.53 14.75 -0.24
CA SER A 250 -4.13 15.81 -1.15
C SER A 250 -5.23 16.88 -1.29
N THR A 251 -4.86 18.08 -1.75
CA THR A 251 -5.82 19.19 -1.89
C THR A 251 -6.98 18.88 -2.85
N PRO A 252 -6.75 18.29 -4.04
CA PRO A 252 -7.84 17.89 -4.94
C PRO A 252 -8.79 16.87 -4.29
N VAL A 253 -8.24 15.82 -3.67
CA VAL A 253 -9.00 14.77 -2.97
C VAL A 253 -9.83 15.35 -1.83
N ARG A 254 -9.25 16.24 -0.99
CA ARG A 254 -10.00 16.95 0.07
C ARG A 254 -11.18 17.73 -0.50
N ALA A 255 -10.97 18.50 -1.57
CA ALA A 255 -12.04 19.29 -2.18
C ALA A 255 -13.15 18.39 -2.72
N ARG A 256 -12.81 17.23 -3.30
CA ARG A 256 -13.77 16.25 -3.79
C ARG A 256 -14.58 15.61 -2.66
N ILE A 257 -13.93 15.24 -1.55
CA ILE A 257 -14.61 14.74 -0.34
C ILE A 257 -15.57 15.80 0.19
N VAL A 258 -15.14 17.06 0.33
CA VAL A 258 -16.01 18.15 0.79
C VAL A 258 -17.23 18.32 -0.11
N ALA A 259 -17.06 18.20 -1.42
CA ALA A 259 -18.13 18.42 -2.38
C ALA A 259 -19.22 17.33 -2.37
N ALA A 260 -18.86 16.07 -2.10
CA ALA A 260 -19.76 14.93 -2.34
C ALA A 260 -19.79 13.85 -1.25
N HIS A 261 -18.78 13.75 -0.39
CA HIS A 261 -18.61 12.66 0.58
C HIS A 261 -18.38 13.16 2.02
N LEU A 262 -18.61 14.44 2.31
CA LEU A 262 -18.30 15.01 3.61
C LEU A 262 -19.08 14.34 4.74
N ALA A 263 -18.38 13.79 5.73
CA ALA A 263 -19.01 13.28 6.94
C ALA A 263 -19.64 14.43 7.74
N PRO A 264 -20.92 14.34 8.16
CA PRO A 264 -21.58 15.40 8.93
C PRO A 264 -20.86 15.78 10.23
N ASP A 265 -20.21 14.80 10.87
CA ASP A 265 -19.44 15.01 12.11
C ASP A 265 -18.19 15.89 11.91
N ASP A 266 -17.76 16.10 10.66
CA ASP A 266 -16.63 16.96 10.33
C ASP A 266 -17.02 18.42 10.10
N LEU A 267 -18.32 18.73 10.02
CA LEU A 267 -18.78 20.10 9.78
C LEU A 267 -18.26 21.09 10.85
N PRO A 268 -18.33 20.80 12.17
CA PRO A 268 -17.76 21.68 13.19
C PRO A 268 -16.25 21.89 13.04
N PHE A 269 -15.52 20.85 12.62
CA PHE A 269 -14.09 20.93 12.36
C PHE A 269 -13.81 21.86 11.17
N LEU A 270 -14.50 21.65 10.05
CA LEU A 270 -14.29 22.39 8.81
C LEU A 270 -14.71 23.86 8.94
N LEU A 271 -15.75 24.16 9.73
CA LEU A 271 -16.12 25.53 10.08
C LEU A 271 -14.97 26.25 10.81
N LYS A 272 -14.31 25.57 11.76
CA LYS A 272 -13.21 26.14 12.55
C LYS A 272 -11.90 26.25 11.77
N SER A 273 -11.63 25.32 10.85
CA SER A 273 -10.43 25.33 10.01
C SER A 273 -10.60 26.08 8.69
N PHE A 274 -11.80 26.61 8.39
CA PHE A 274 -12.16 27.18 7.08
C PHE A 274 -11.13 28.17 6.53
N THR A 275 -10.60 29.06 7.37
CA THR A 275 -9.65 30.09 6.92
C THR A 275 -8.24 29.55 6.64
N GLN A 276 -7.91 28.38 7.18
CA GLN A 276 -6.63 27.70 7.02
C GLN A 276 -6.65 26.72 5.83
N GLU A 277 -7.84 26.31 5.37
CA GLU A 277 -7.99 25.41 4.23
C GLU A 277 -7.56 26.08 2.90
N PRO A 278 -7.03 25.31 1.93
CA PRO A 278 -6.77 25.79 0.58
C PRO A 278 -8.00 26.39 -0.09
N LEU A 279 -7.80 27.35 -1.00
CA LEU A 279 -8.90 28.05 -1.68
C LEU A 279 -9.86 27.11 -2.42
N THR A 280 -9.35 26.03 -3.01
CA THR A 280 -10.16 25.01 -3.69
C THR A 280 -11.09 24.27 -2.72
N VAL A 281 -10.58 23.87 -1.56
CA VAL A 281 -11.37 23.21 -0.51
C VAL A 281 -12.41 24.17 0.06
N ARG A 282 -12.03 25.43 0.29
CA ARG A 282 -12.96 26.49 0.73
C ARG A 282 -14.10 26.70 -0.27
N SER A 283 -13.78 26.77 -1.57
CA SER A 283 -14.80 26.89 -2.63
C SER A 283 -15.77 25.72 -2.59
N ALA A 284 -15.26 24.49 -2.53
CA ALA A 284 -16.09 23.29 -2.42
C ALA A 284 -16.99 23.33 -1.19
N PHE A 285 -16.50 23.83 -0.05
CA PHE A 285 -17.30 23.92 1.17
C PHE A 285 -18.39 24.99 1.09
N LEU A 286 -18.14 26.11 0.41
CA LEU A 286 -19.17 27.12 0.15
C LEU A 286 -20.27 26.59 -0.78
N ASP A 287 -19.90 25.82 -1.81
CA ASP A 287 -20.86 25.16 -2.70
C ASP A 287 -21.69 24.10 -1.94
N TYR A 288 -21.04 23.30 -1.09
CA TYR A 288 -21.71 22.36 -0.19
C TYR A 288 -22.68 23.07 0.77
N THR A 289 -22.28 24.22 1.32
CA THR A 289 -23.11 25.05 2.20
C THR A 289 -24.37 25.54 1.50
N ALA A 290 -24.28 25.88 0.21
CA ALA A 290 -25.42 26.37 -0.56
C ALA A 290 -26.53 25.31 -0.76
N THR A 291 -26.21 24.03 -0.61
CA THR A 291 -27.13 22.90 -0.75
C THR A 291 -27.50 22.25 0.60
N HIS A 292 -26.70 22.45 1.65
CA HIS A 292 -26.88 21.83 2.99
C HIS A 292 -26.96 22.86 4.13
N ALA A 293 -27.56 24.02 3.88
CA ALA A 293 -27.53 25.15 4.80
C ALA A 293 -28.07 24.85 6.22
N ASP A 294 -29.10 24.01 6.35
CA ASP A 294 -29.65 23.64 7.66
C ASP A 294 -28.66 22.82 8.50
N SER A 295 -28.01 21.82 7.89
CA SER A 295 -26.97 21.03 8.57
C SER A 295 -25.77 21.89 8.96
N ILE A 296 -25.39 22.86 8.11
CA ILE A 296 -24.34 23.82 8.42
C ILE A 296 -24.73 24.71 9.60
N ALA A 297 -26.00 25.14 9.67
CA ALA A 297 -26.51 25.92 10.79
C ALA A 297 -26.42 25.12 12.11
N ASP A 298 -26.85 23.86 12.11
CA ASP A 298 -26.77 23.01 13.30
C ASP A 298 -25.32 22.81 13.76
N ALA A 299 -24.41 22.54 12.81
CA ALA A 299 -22.98 22.39 13.09
C ALA A 299 -22.34 23.70 13.59
N ALA A 300 -22.77 24.84 13.06
CA ALA A 300 -22.35 26.17 13.49
C ALA A 300 -22.76 26.49 14.93
N GLU A 301 -23.99 26.15 15.30
CA GLU A 301 -24.48 26.29 16.68
C GLU A 301 -23.68 25.42 17.64
N GLN A 302 -23.43 24.15 17.27
CA GLN A 302 -22.60 23.23 18.04
C GLN A 302 -21.15 23.74 18.18
N ALA A 303 -20.58 24.25 17.10
CA ALA A 303 -19.23 24.80 17.06
C ALA A 303 -19.11 26.16 17.77
N GLN A 304 -20.25 26.85 17.95
CA GLN A 304 -20.35 28.27 18.34
C GLN A 304 -19.48 29.17 17.45
N PHE A 305 -19.41 28.85 16.15
CA PHE A 305 -18.55 29.56 15.21
C PHE A 305 -19.04 29.44 13.76
N VAL A 306 -19.09 30.56 13.04
CA VAL A 306 -19.41 30.63 11.61
C VAL A 306 -18.47 31.60 10.90
N PRO A 307 -17.71 31.15 9.89
CA PRO A 307 -16.98 32.05 9.01
C PRO A 307 -17.91 33.04 8.30
N VAL A 308 -17.41 34.26 8.05
CA VAL A 308 -18.20 35.33 7.42
C VAL A 308 -18.73 34.89 6.05
N GLU A 309 -17.89 34.23 5.26
CA GLU A 309 -18.22 33.72 3.93
C GLU A 309 -19.29 32.63 3.98
N VAL A 310 -19.20 31.71 4.96
CA VAL A 310 -20.19 30.65 5.15
C VAL A 310 -21.55 31.23 5.55
N TYR A 311 -21.56 32.16 6.50
CA TYR A 311 -22.80 32.85 6.91
C TYR A 311 -23.42 33.62 5.74
N ALA A 312 -22.60 34.26 4.90
CA ALA A 312 -23.07 34.98 3.71
C ALA A 312 -23.79 34.06 2.71
N VAL A 313 -23.32 32.82 2.52
CA VAL A 313 -24.02 31.81 1.70
C VAL A 313 -25.38 31.45 2.32
N CYS A 314 -25.45 31.31 3.65
CA CYS A 314 -26.67 30.97 4.36
C CYS A 314 -27.79 32.04 4.25
N LEU A 315 -27.46 33.31 3.96
CA LEU A 315 -28.43 34.42 3.90
C LEU A 315 -29.62 34.16 2.97
N ASN A 316 -29.38 33.47 1.84
CA ASN A 316 -30.41 33.19 0.82
C ASN A 316 -31.02 31.78 0.96
N LYS A 317 -30.63 31.04 1.99
CA LYS A 317 -30.99 29.62 2.18
C LYS A 317 -31.76 29.39 3.46
N LEU A 318 -31.45 30.15 4.50
CA LEU A 318 -32.07 30.03 5.82
C LEU A 318 -33.14 31.10 6.03
N THR A 319 -34.04 30.84 6.96
CA THR A 319 -35.04 31.83 7.41
C THR A 319 -34.39 32.89 8.30
N GLU A 320 -35.08 34.02 8.47
CA GLU A 320 -34.65 35.08 9.40
C GLU A 320 -34.41 34.54 10.81
N ASP A 321 -35.32 33.70 11.34
CA ASP A 321 -35.19 33.13 12.69
C ASP A 321 -33.93 32.26 12.83
N ARG A 322 -33.62 31.44 11.83
CA ARG A 322 -32.38 30.62 11.83
C ARG A 322 -31.14 31.50 11.74
N LEU A 323 -31.13 32.50 10.87
CA LEU A 323 -30.03 33.46 10.78
C LEU A 323 -29.84 34.23 12.10
N LEU A 324 -30.92 34.59 12.78
CA LEU A 324 -30.88 35.28 14.06
C LEU A 324 -30.21 34.43 15.15
N ILE A 325 -30.46 33.12 15.16
CA ILE A 325 -29.81 32.16 16.07
C ILE A 325 -28.31 32.07 15.77
N LEU A 326 -27.91 32.06 14.49
CA LEU A 326 -26.51 31.94 14.09
C LEU A 326 -25.69 33.23 14.27
N ARG A 327 -26.34 34.40 14.22
CA ARG A 327 -25.68 35.71 14.23
C ARG A 327 -24.64 35.89 15.36
N PRO A 328 -24.87 35.48 16.61
CA PRO A 328 -23.88 35.61 17.69
C PRO A 328 -22.60 34.80 17.46
N TYR A 329 -22.65 33.78 16.59
CA TYR A 329 -21.54 32.88 16.29
C TYR A 329 -20.71 33.33 15.08
N LEU A 330 -21.06 34.44 14.42
CA LEU A 330 -20.24 35.04 13.37
C LEU A 330 -18.81 35.31 13.86
N ALA A 331 -17.82 34.90 13.06
CA ALA A 331 -16.40 35.03 13.39
C ALA A 331 -15.99 36.48 13.71
N ASP A 332 -16.55 37.47 13.00
CA ASP A 332 -16.40 38.89 13.35
C ASP A 332 -17.50 39.32 14.33
N LYS A 333 -17.13 39.41 15.61
CA LYS A 333 -18.02 39.84 16.71
C LYS A 333 -18.63 41.23 16.51
N ASN A 334 -18.08 42.05 15.62
CA ASN A 334 -18.65 43.36 15.31
C ASN A 334 -20.07 43.27 14.74
N PHE A 335 -20.43 42.15 14.08
CA PHE A 335 -21.80 41.92 13.60
C PHE A 335 -22.80 41.84 14.75
N GLU A 336 -22.48 41.14 15.83
CA GLU A 336 -23.34 41.08 17.01
C GLU A 336 -23.36 42.42 17.76
N ILE A 337 -22.19 43.06 17.89
CA ILE A 337 -22.05 44.36 18.57
C ILE A 337 -22.96 45.43 17.93
N VAL A 338 -23.02 45.53 16.60
CA VAL A 338 -23.88 46.54 15.96
C VAL A 338 -25.37 46.28 16.15
N CYS A 339 -25.77 45.02 16.34
CA CYS A 339 -27.17 44.67 16.57
C CYS A 339 -27.60 44.89 18.03
N MET A 340 -26.70 44.69 18.99
CA MET A 340 -27.05 44.67 20.42
C MET A 340 -26.61 45.91 21.20
N GLU A 341 -25.54 46.58 20.77
CA GLU A 341 -24.92 47.70 21.46
C GLU A 341 -25.05 49.01 20.67
N ASN A 342 -24.96 50.15 21.37
CA ASN A 342 -24.90 51.46 20.71
C ASN A 342 -23.48 51.78 20.22
N LYS A 343 -22.91 50.89 19.41
CA LYS A 343 -21.57 51.02 18.82
C LYS A 343 -21.66 51.00 17.30
N LYS A 344 -20.71 51.70 16.66
CA LYS A 344 -20.64 51.86 15.19
C LYS A 344 -19.38 51.18 14.66
N PRO A 345 -19.33 49.84 14.63
CA PRO A 345 -18.14 49.13 14.22
C PRO A 345 -17.82 49.34 12.74
N LYS A 346 -16.57 49.04 12.39
CA LYS A 346 -16.05 49.13 11.02
C LYS A 346 -15.74 47.73 10.51
N PHE A 347 -16.17 47.42 9.30
CA PHE A 347 -15.95 46.14 8.65
C PHE A 347 -15.08 46.28 7.40
N PRO A 348 -14.38 45.20 6.97
CA PRO A 348 -13.75 45.18 5.66
C PRO A 348 -14.80 45.27 4.55
N ASN A 349 -14.44 45.89 3.43
CA ASN A 349 -15.35 46.14 2.33
C ASN A 349 -15.37 44.98 1.32
N THR A 350 -15.81 43.80 1.75
CA THR A 350 -15.93 42.61 0.90
C THR A 350 -17.38 42.39 0.42
N PRO A 351 -17.61 41.65 -0.68
CA PRO A 351 -18.96 41.30 -1.13
C PRO A 351 -19.81 40.62 -0.06
N GLU A 352 -19.22 39.72 0.72
CA GLU A 352 -19.89 38.92 1.76
C GLU A 352 -20.37 39.82 2.90
N VAL A 353 -19.50 40.72 3.38
CA VAL A 353 -19.86 41.69 4.42
C VAL A 353 -20.98 42.63 3.94
N ARG A 354 -20.94 43.09 2.68
CA ARG A 354 -22.02 43.92 2.13
C ARG A 354 -23.35 43.16 2.10
N ALA A 355 -23.32 41.90 1.69
CA ALA A 355 -24.52 41.06 1.67
C ALA A 355 -25.10 40.91 3.09
N ILE A 356 -24.26 40.62 4.09
CA ILE A 356 -24.69 40.49 5.49
C ILE A 356 -25.30 41.79 5.99
N LEU A 357 -24.62 42.93 5.81
CA LEU A 357 -25.11 44.23 6.29
C LEU A 357 -26.40 44.66 5.58
N ALA A 358 -26.54 44.38 4.28
CA ALA A 358 -27.77 44.63 3.53
C ALA A 358 -28.93 43.79 4.07
N THR A 359 -28.70 42.50 4.35
CA THR A 359 -29.72 41.64 4.95
C THR A 359 -30.08 42.09 6.36
N PHE A 360 -29.11 42.49 7.18
CA PHE A 360 -29.37 43.00 8.53
C PHE A 360 -30.20 44.30 8.51
N GLU A 361 -29.96 45.17 7.52
CA GLU A 361 -30.77 46.38 7.32
C GLU A 361 -32.19 46.01 6.86
N ALA A 362 -32.33 45.05 5.94
CA ALA A 362 -33.62 44.59 5.45
C ALA A 362 -34.49 43.97 6.56
N TYR A 363 -33.88 43.17 7.45
CA TYR A 363 -34.52 42.61 8.65
C TYR A 363 -34.61 43.60 9.81
N ARG A 364 -34.14 44.84 9.64
CA ARG A 364 -34.15 45.89 10.68
C ARG A 364 -33.37 45.51 11.95
N TRP A 365 -32.39 44.64 11.84
CA TRP A 365 -31.44 44.33 12.92
C TRP A 365 -30.44 45.47 13.13
N ILE A 366 -30.15 46.23 12.07
CA ILE A 366 -29.39 47.49 12.09
C ILE A 366 -30.22 48.60 11.43
N SER A 367 -29.87 49.87 11.67
CA SER A 367 -30.60 51.00 11.07
C SER A 367 -30.16 51.34 9.66
N SER A 368 -28.85 51.26 9.40
CA SER A 368 -28.24 51.53 8.08
C SER A 368 -26.76 51.14 8.11
N TRP A 369 -26.12 51.14 6.94
CA TRP A 369 -24.67 51.05 6.82
C TRP A 369 -24.16 51.91 5.65
N LYS A 370 -22.90 52.35 5.71
CA LYS A 370 -22.29 53.23 4.69
C LYS A 370 -20.83 52.89 4.45
N SER A 371 -20.36 53.03 3.21
CA SER A 371 -18.94 52.97 2.88
C SER A 371 -18.25 54.30 3.21
N LYS A 372 -17.15 54.26 3.96
CA LYS A 372 -16.31 55.41 4.31
C LYS A 372 -14.85 54.98 4.43
N ASP A 373 -13.95 55.69 3.74
CA ASP A 373 -12.49 55.47 3.77
C ASP A 373 -12.10 54.00 3.47
N GLY A 374 -12.77 53.38 2.50
CA GLY A 374 -12.52 51.98 2.11
C GLY A 374 -13.04 50.93 3.10
N LYS A 375 -13.72 51.33 4.18
CA LYS A 375 -14.37 50.44 5.17
C LYS A 375 -15.88 50.63 5.16
N LEU A 376 -16.60 49.64 5.67
CA LEU A 376 -18.05 49.73 5.89
C LEU A 376 -18.31 50.09 7.36
N ILE A 377 -19.17 51.07 7.61
CA ILE A 377 -19.61 51.48 8.94
C ILE A 377 -21.09 51.15 9.07
N ALA A 378 -21.45 50.31 10.03
CA ALA A 378 -22.84 49.97 10.32
C ALA A 378 -23.36 50.74 11.55
N TYR A 379 -24.64 51.08 11.54
CA TYR A 379 -25.30 51.90 12.55
C TYR A 379 -26.38 51.10 13.27
N PRO A 380 -26.39 51.07 14.62
CA PRO A 380 -27.36 50.30 15.39
C PRO A 380 -28.78 50.88 15.23
N THR A 381 -29.81 50.06 15.47
CA THR A 381 -31.21 50.53 15.61
C THR A 381 -31.48 51.18 16.96
N ARG A 382 -30.72 50.78 17.99
CA ARG A 382 -30.79 51.33 19.36
C ARG A 382 -30.05 52.67 19.41
N LYS A 383 -30.70 53.68 20.00
CA LYS A 383 -30.16 55.05 20.11
C LYS A 383 -29.20 55.24 21.26
#